data_AF-A0A0C9UQ91-F1
#
_entry.id   AF-A0A0C9UQ91-F1
#
_cell.length_a   1.000
_cell.length_b   1.000
_cell.length_c   1.000
_cell.angle_alpha   90.00
_cell.angle_beta   90.00
_cell.angle_gamma   90.00
#
_symmetry.space_group_name_H-M   'P 1'
#
loop_
_entity.id
_entity.type
_entity.pdbx_description
1 polymer ?
#
loop_
_entity_poly.entity_id
_entity_poly.type
_entity_poly.pdbx_seq_one_letter_code
_entity_poly.pdbx_strand_id
1 'polypeptide(L)'
;SEWFPALVSASCKLGGLPDNDGLVSFVPVHTAASALIELRHSPSVFAHLVHPRPVKWKAVIVYLSNILQLPVVSYEEWLTRLQAASTQELPESHPARQLLDFYETAVPPNGSEDIMREAMGLPMYATNNIVADCPSVSPEHLSTLNPEDVGRWVEYWRQKNVL
;
A
#
# COMPACT_ATOMS: atom_id res chain seq x y z
N SER A 1 -10.36 -8.69 -4.75
CA SER A 1 -9.69 -7.48 -5.27
C SER A 1 -8.80 -6.92 -4.19
N GLU A 2 -7.50 -6.72 -4.48
CA GLU A 2 -6.59 -6.02 -3.57
C GLU A 2 -6.70 -4.51 -3.80
N TRP A 3 -6.73 -3.73 -2.73
CA TRP A 3 -7.00 -2.28 -2.83
C TRP A 3 -5.84 -1.52 -3.49
N PHE A 4 -4.59 -1.82 -3.15
CA PHE A 4 -3.47 -1.01 -3.65
C PHE A 4 -3.23 -1.17 -5.16
N PRO A 5 -3.17 -2.39 -5.75
CA PRO A 5 -3.08 -2.54 -7.21
C PRO A 5 -4.29 -1.96 -7.93
N ALA A 6 -5.49 -2.06 -7.34
CA ALA A 6 -6.70 -1.48 -7.91
C ALA A 6 -6.62 0.05 -7.99
N LEU A 7 -6.09 0.70 -6.94
CA LEU A 7 -5.83 2.14 -6.90
C LEU A 7 -4.86 2.54 -8.01
N VAL A 8 -3.73 1.84 -8.16
CA VAL A 8 -2.73 2.15 -9.20
C VAL A 8 -3.30 1.95 -10.61
N SER A 9 -4.05 0.88 -10.84
CA SER A 9 -4.75 0.62 -12.11
C SER A 9 -5.72 1.75 -12.46
N ALA A 10 -6.58 2.15 -11.50
CA ALA A 10 -7.49 3.26 -11.71
C ALA A 10 -6.73 4.57 -11.99
N SER A 11 -5.66 4.87 -11.23
CA SER A 11 -4.81 6.04 -11.47
C SER A 11 -4.26 6.13 -12.89
N CYS A 12 -3.92 5.00 -13.52
CA CYS A 12 -3.48 4.98 -14.91
C CYS A 12 -4.58 5.41 -15.90
N LYS A 13 -5.86 5.13 -15.59
CA LYS A 13 -7.01 5.59 -16.38
C LYS A 13 -7.40 7.03 -16.05
N LEU A 14 -7.33 7.41 -14.78
CA LEU A 14 -7.75 8.72 -14.27
C LEU A 14 -6.69 9.83 -14.44
N GLY A 15 -5.47 9.46 -14.86
CA GLY A 15 -4.39 10.41 -15.12
C GLY A 15 -3.82 11.07 -13.86
N GLY A 16 -3.73 10.35 -12.74
CA GLY A 16 -3.15 10.88 -11.50
C GLY A 16 -3.08 9.86 -10.37
N LEU A 17 -2.01 9.92 -9.57
CA LEU A 17 -1.80 9.10 -8.39
C LEU A 17 -2.17 9.88 -7.11
N PRO A 18 -2.99 9.30 -6.20
CA PRO A 18 -3.42 9.98 -4.99
C PRO A 18 -2.31 10.00 -3.93
N ASP A 19 -2.00 11.18 -3.40
CA ASP A 19 -1.17 11.35 -2.21
C ASP A 19 -2.02 11.77 -1.01
N ASN A 20 -1.60 11.28 0.17
CA ASN A 20 -2.09 11.68 1.48
C ASN A 20 -1.00 11.47 2.53
N ASP A 21 -1.25 11.97 3.75
CA ASP A 21 -0.36 11.73 4.88
C ASP A 21 -0.52 10.29 5.40
N GLY A 22 0.61 9.66 5.74
CA GLY A 22 0.63 8.33 6.32
C GLY A 22 1.90 7.53 6.02
N LEU A 23 1.93 6.34 6.60
CA LEU A 23 3.01 5.38 6.49
C LEU A 23 2.57 4.12 5.75
N VAL A 24 3.52 3.38 5.20
CA VAL A 24 3.32 2.10 4.55
C VAL A 24 4.23 1.06 5.18
N SER A 25 3.62 0.01 5.74
CA SER A 25 4.29 -1.12 6.38
C SER A 25 4.16 -2.42 5.57
N PHE A 26 4.19 -2.33 4.23
CA PHE A 26 4.08 -3.51 3.36
C PHE A 26 5.28 -4.45 3.49
N VAL A 27 4.98 -5.73 3.72
CA VAL A 27 5.99 -6.81 3.82
C VAL A 27 6.00 -7.59 2.52
N PRO A 28 7.17 -7.86 1.91
CA PRO A 28 7.26 -8.78 0.80
C PRO A 28 6.74 -10.18 1.17
N VAL A 29 5.93 -10.79 0.30
CA VAL A 29 5.26 -12.07 0.59
C VAL A 29 6.24 -13.19 0.96
N HIS A 30 7.41 -13.23 0.33
CA HIS A 30 8.45 -14.23 0.64
C HIS A 30 9.04 -14.04 2.05
N THR A 31 9.23 -12.79 2.49
CA THR A 31 9.65 -12.46 3.85
C THR A 31 8.55 -12.80 4.85
N ALA A 32 7.30 -12.46 4.55
CA ALA A 32 6.15 -12.81 5.38
C ALA A 32 6.02 -14.34 5.57
N ALA A 33 6.20 -15.12 4.50
CA ALA A 33 6.20 -16.57 4.57
C ALA A 33 7.34 -17.12 5.44
N SER A 34 8.54 -16.55 5.32
CA SER A 34 9.70 -16.92 6.15
C SER A 34 9.45 -16.63 7.63
N ALA A 35 8.95 -15.43 7.94
CA ALA A 35 8.60 -15.02 9.30
C ALA A 35 7.51 -15.92 9.90
N LEU A 36 6.50 -16.34 9.12
CA LEU A 36 5.47 -17.27 9.60
C LEU A 36 6.04 -18.64 9.98
N ILE A 37 7.08 -19.11 9.30
CA ILE A 37 7.78 -20.35 9.66
C ILE A 37 8.57 -20.16 10.96
N GLU A 38 9.29 -19.05 11.09
CA GLU A 38 10.06 -18.68 12.30
C GLU A 38 9.14 -18.54 13.52
N LEU A 39 7.98 -17.90 13.37
CA LEU A 39 6.97 -17.72 14.41
C LEU A 39 6.45 -19.04 15.00
N ARG A 40 6.57 -20.18 14.29
CA ARG A 40 6.20 -21.49 14.88
C ARG A 40 7.08 -21.89 16.06
N HIS A 41 8.24 -21.26 16.19
CA HIS A 41 9.20 -21.46 17.27
C HIS A 41 9.26 -20.27 18.23
N SER A 42 8.44 -19.24 18.01
CA SER A 42 8.40 -18.04 18.84
C SER A 42 7.84 -18.37 20.24
N PRO A 43 8.41 -17.77 21.30
CA PRO A 43 7.83 -17.81 22.65
C PRO A 43 6.63 -16.85 22.81
N SER A 44 6.42 -15.94 21.85
CA SER A 44 5.35 -14.94 21.89
C SER A 44 4.00 -15.56 21.51
N VAL A 45 2.97 -15.26 22.30
CA VAL A 45 1.59 -15.69 22.02
C VAL A 45 1.00 -14.96 20.81
N PHE A 46 1.34 -13.69 20.63
CA PHE A 46 0.88 -12.85 19.54
C PHE A 46 2.05 -12.11 18.91
N ALA A 47 2.06 -12.01 17.59
CA ALA A 47 2.99 -11.18 16.84
C ALA A 47 2.25 -10.56 15.65
N HIS A 48 2.48 -9.27 15.38
CA HIS A 48 1.92 -8.59 14.22
C HIS A 48 2.91 -8.64 13.06
N LEU A 49 2.50 -9.27 11.96
CA LEU A 49 3.30 -9.38 10.76
C LEU A 49 3.05 -8.19 9.84
N VAL A 50 3.72 -7.08 10.15
CA VAL A 50 3.82 -5.88 9.32
C VAL A 50 5.27 -5.45 9.22
N HIS A 51 5.61 -4.59 8.26
CA HIS A 51 7.00 -4.19 8.05
C HIS A 51 7.48 -3.35 9.24
N PRO A 52 8.55 -3.75 9.95
CA PRO A 52 8.97 -3.10 11.20
C PRO A 52 9.57 -1.71 11.00
N ARG A 53 9.91 -1.37 9.75
CA ARG A 53 10.49 -0.08 9.35
C ARG A 53 9.67 0.55 8.24
N PRO A 54 8.48 1.10 8.53
CA PRO A 54 7.59 1.62 7.50
C PRO A 54 8.20 2.83 6.77
N VAL A 55 7.75 3.08 5.54
CA VAL A 55 8.13 4.25 4.74
C VAL A 55 6.96 5.21 4.60
N LYS A 56 7.21 6.46 4.21
CA LYS A 56 6.13 7.41 3.93
C LYS A 56 5.32 6.96 2.71
N TRP A 57 4.00 7.02 2.76
CA TRP A 57 3.11 6.79 1.62
C TRP A 57 3.54 7.59 0.39
N LYS A 58 3.79 8.90 0.60
CA LYS A 58 4.30 9.82 -0.40
C LYS A 58 5.54 9.31 -1.15
N ALA A 59 6.45 8.63 -0.47
CA ALA A 59 7.65 8.08 -1.13
C ALA A 59 7.27 7.01 -2.16
N VAL A 60 6.37 6.09 -1.79
CA VAL A 60 5.85 5.04 -2.68
C VAL A 60 5.12 5.64 -3.88
N ILE A 61 4.26 6.63 -3.64
CA ILE A 61 3.53 7.33 -4.70
C ILE A 61 4.46 8.08 -5.66
N VAL A 62 5.52 8.72 -5.16
CA VAL A 62 6.54 9.35 -6.00
C VAL A 62 7.29 8.33 -6.86
N TYR A 63 7.64 7.16 -6.31
CA TYR A 63 8.26 6.09 -7.09
C TYR A 63 7.33 5.63 -8.22
N LEU A 64 6.04 5.41 -7.93
CA LEU A 64 5.03 5.08 -8.93
C LEU A 64 4.87 6.18 -9.99
N SER A 65 4.82 7.45 -9.58
CA SER A 65 4.71 8.60 -10.47
C SER A 65 5.86 8.64 -11.47
N ASN A 66 7.08 8.42 -11.01
CA ASN A 66 8.26 8.36 -11.87
C ASN A 66 8.23 7.17 -12.84
N ILE A 67 7.74 6.00 -12.41
CA ILE A 67 7.71 4.80 -13.27
C ILE A 67 6.57 4.87 -14.30
N LEU A 68 5.39 5.35 -13.88
CA LEU A 68 4.16 5.39 -14.67
C LEU A 68 4.00 6.69 -15.46
N GLN A 69 4.83 7.70 -15.21
CA GLN A 69 4.76 9.03 -15.82
C GLN A 69 3.40 9.70 -15.58
N LEU A 70 2.89 9.60 -14.35
CA LEU A 70 1.63 10.19 -13.91
C LEU A 70 1.88 11.30 -12.89
N PRO A 71 1.12 12.41 -12.91
CA PRO A 71 1.21 13.41 -11.86
C PRO A 71 0.70 12.85 -10.53
N VAL A 72 1.21 13.42 -9.44
CA VAL A 72 0.68 13.21 -8.09
C VAL A 72 -0.39 14.27 -7.83
N VAL A 73 -1.57 13.84 -7.38
CA VAL A 73 -2.74 14.69 -7.08
C VAL A 73 -3.18 14.46 -5.63
N SER A 74 -4.05 15.32 -5.10
CA SER A 74 -4.60 15.07 -3.76
C SER A 74 -5.52 13.83 -3.77
N TYR A 75 -5.65 13.17 -2.62
CA TYR A 75 -6.56 12.03 -2.49
C TYR A 75 -8.01 12.41 -2.81
N GLU A 76 -8.47 13.59 -2.39
CA GLU A 76 -9.83 14.08 -2.63
C GLU A 76 -10.09 14.32 -4.13
N GLU A 77 -9.11 14.91 -4.83
CA GLU A 77 -9.17 15.10 -6.27
C GLU A 77 -9.25 13.75 -6.99
N TRP A 78 -8.39 12.80 -6.61
CA TRP A 78 -8.40 11.46 -7.19
C TRP A 78 -9.72 10.73 -6.92
N LEU A 79 -10.25 10.79 -5.70
CA LEU A 79 -11.52 10.14 -5.32
C LEU A 79 -12.69 10.72 -6.14
N THR A 80 -12.71 12.04 -6.33
CA THR A 80 -13.72 12.70 -7.17
C THR A 80 -13.67 12.17 -8.61
N ARG A 81 -12.46 12.02 -9.18
CA ARG A 81 -12.27 11.43 -10.51
C ARG A 81 -12.73 9.97 -10.55
N LEU A 82 -12.43 9.18 -9.52
CA LEU A 82 -12.84 7.78 -9.42
C LEU A 82 -14.36 7.63 -9.35
N GLN A 83 -15.06 8.48 -8.57
CA GLN A 83 -16.52 8.47 -8.47
C GLN A 83 -17.17 8.77 -9.82
N ALA A 84 -16.69 9.81 -10.52
CA ALA A 84 -17.17 10.15 -11.85
C ALA A 84 -16.97 8.99 -12.85
N ALA A 85 -15.73 8.48 -12.93
CA ALA A 85 -15.38 7.39 -13.83
C ALA A 85 -16.11 6.08 -13.49
N SER A 86 -16.42 5.84 -12.22
CA SER A 86 -17.20 4.67 -11.78
C SER A 86 -18.62 4.65 -12.33
N THR A 87 -19.16 5.78 -12.80
CA THR A 87 -20.49 5.80 -13.42
C THR A 87 -20.47 5.70 -14.94
N GLN A 88 -19.36 6.10 -15.58
CA GLN A 88 -19.34 6.38 -17.02
C GLN A 88 -18.22 5.68 -17.80
N GLU A 89 -17.07 5.41 -17.19
CA GLU A 89 -15.83 5.06 -17.90
C GLU A 89 -15.23 3.72 -17.44
N LEU A 90 -15.24 3.45 -16.14
CA LEU A 90 -14.70 2.21 -15.58
C LEU A 90 -15.74 1.08 -15.68
N PRO A 91 -15.39 -0.09 -16.25
CA PRO A 91 -16.24 -1.26 -16.24
C PRO A 91 -16.67 -1.64 -14.83
N GLU A 92 -17.87 -2.20 -14.65
CA GLU A 92 -18.35 -2.75 -13.37
C GLU A 92 -17.39 -3.81 -12.78
N SER A 93 -16.69 -4.52 -13.66
CA SER A 93 -15.67 -5.50 -13.27
C SER A 93 -14.34 -4.88 -12.83
N HIS A 94 -14.14 -3.56 -12.97
CA HIS A 94 -12.89 -2.91 -12.59
C HIS A 94 -12.75 -2.93 -11.05
N PRO A 95 -11.64 -3.49 -10.50
CA PRO A 95 -11.47 -3.66 -9.06
C PRO A 95 -11.64 -2.36 -8.23
N ALA A 96 -11.19 -1.21 -8.76
CA ALA A 96 -11.33 0.05 -8.05
C ALA A 96 -12.78 0.53 -7.93
N ARG A 97 -13.63 0.21 -8.91
CA ARG A 97 -15.06 0.52 -8.87
C ARG A 97 -15.79 -0.35 -7.82
N GLN A 98 -15.38 -1.61 -7.69
CA GLN A 98 -15.89 -2.52 -6.65
C GLN A 98 -15.44 -2.13 -5.23
N LEU A 99 -14.36 -1.35 -5.12
CA LEU A 99 -13.78 -0.89 -3.86
C LEU A 99 -14.09 0.59 -3.59
N LEU A 100 -15.06 1.20 -4.28
CA LEU A 100 -15.36 2.62 -4.14
C LEU A 100 -15.66 3.00 -2.68
N ASP A 101 -16.53 2.25 -2.01
CA ASP A 101 -16.87 2.45 -0.60
C ASP A 101 -15.64 2.38 0.33
N PHE A 102 -14.66 1.52 0.00
CA PHE A 102 -13.39 1.46 0.74
C PHE A 102 -12.60 2.75 0.57
N TYR A 103 -12.51 3.29 -0.65
CA TYR A 103 -11.80 4.55 -0.89
C TYR A 103 -12.53 5.76 -0.29
N GLU A 104 -13.85 5.75 -0.23
CA GLU A 104 -14.63 6.83 0.40
C GLU A 104 -14.42 6.87 1.92
N THR A 105 -14.23 5.72 2.55
CA THR A 105 -14.03 5.61 4.02
C THR A 105 -12.57 5.72 4.46
N ALA A 106 -11.62 5.65 3.52
CA ALA A 106 -10.19 5.71 3.77
C ALA A 106 -9.64 7.11 4.11
N VAL A 107 -10.45 8.16 3.96
CA VAL A 107 -10.07 9.54 4.31
C VAL A 107 -10.16 9.71 5.82
N PRO A 108 -9.03 9.93 6.55
CA PRO A 108 -9.12 10.32 7.95
C PRO A 108 -9.85 11.68 8.03
N PRO A 109 -10.74 11.88 9.00
CA PRO A 109 -11.39 13.18 9.18
C PRO A 109 -10.33 14.27 9.33
N ASN A 110 -10.48 15.35 8.55
CA ASN A 110 -9.61 16.52 8.55
C ASN A 110 -9.16 16.89 9.98
N GLY A 111 -7.86 17.03 10.21
CA GLY A 111 -7.31 17.60 11.45
C GLY A 111 -6.68 16.61 12.45
N SER A 112 -6.50 15.32 12.12
CA SER A 112 -5.61 14.48 12.92
C SER A 112 -4.17 14.65 12.42
N GLU A 113 -3.38 15.50 13.10
CA GLU A 113 -1.94 15.73 12.86
C GLU A 113 -1.06 14.49 13.18
N ASP A 114 -1.67 13.33 13.45
CA ASP A 114 -0.95 12.09 13.75
C ASP A 114 -0.40 11.48 12.45
N ILE A 115 0.82 11.89 12.10
CA ILE A 115 1.66 11.33 11.03
C ILE A 115 1.93 9.83 11.24
N MET A 116 1.62 9.29 12.43
CA MET A 116 1.84 7.91 12.86
C MET A 116 0.66 6.98 12.51
N ARG A 117 0.06 7.10 11.32
CA ARG A 117 -1.01 6.20 10.86
C ARG A 117 -0.58 5.49 9.58
N GLU A 118 -1.04 4.26 9.41
CA GLU A 118 -0.89 3.55 8.14
C GLU A 118 -1.77 4.25 7.08
N ALA A 119 -1.33 4.22 5.83
CA ALA A 119 -2.06 4.78 4.70
C ALA A 119 -3.49 4.21 4.66
N MET A 120 -4.42 5.00 4.13
CA MET A 120 -5.84 4.65 4.03
C MET A 120 -6.57 4.55 5.39
N GLY A 121 -6.04 5.19 6.45
CA GLY A 121 -6.66 5.22 7.76
C GLY A 121 -6.54 3.90 8.54
N LEU A 122 -5.70 2.97 8.08
CA LEU A 122 -5.49 1.67 8.71
C LEU A 122 -4.73 1.83 10.04
N PRO A 123 -4.93 0.90 11.01
CA PRO A 123 -4.25 0.94 12.29
C PRO A 123 -2.76 0.62 12.13
N MET A 124 -1.92 1.30 12.91
CA MET A 124 -0.52 0.91 13.11
C MET A 124 -0.43 -0.23 14.11
N TYR A 125 0.47 -1.18 13.85
CA TYR A 125 0.69 -2.33 14.73
C TYR A 125 2.09 -2.27 15.35
N ALA A 126 2.17 -2.62 16.63
CA ALA A 126 3.45 -2.78 17.32
C ALA A 126 4.18 -4.03 16.79
N THR A 127 5.48 -3.90 16.54
CA THR A 127 6.33 -4.93 15.89
C THR A 127 7.37 -5.54 16.82
N ASN A 128 7.30 -5.26 18.13
CA ASN A 128 8.29 -5.73 19.11
C ASN A 128 8.51 -7.24 19.05
N ASN A 129 7.43 -8.03 19.03
CA ASN A 129 7.51 -9.48 19.07
C ASN A 129 8.03 -10.07 17.74
N ILE A 130 7.57 -9.53 16.59
CA ILE A 130 8.04 -10.03 15.29
C ILE A 130 9.54 -9.73 15.10
N VAL A 131 10.01 -8.56 15.54
CA VAL A 131 11.42 -8.18 15.45
C VAL A 131 12.29 -9.03 16.39
N ALA A 132 11.79 -9.36 17.59
CA ALA A 132 12.53 -10.18 18.54
C ALA A 132 12.66 -11.65 18.10
N ASP A 133 11.61 -12.19 17.47
CA ASP A 133 11.49 -13.63 17.26
C ASP A 133 11.79 -14.09 15.83
N CYS A 134 11.84 -13.18 14.85
CA CYS A 134 11.97 -13.53 13.43
C CYS A 134 13.19 -12.85 12.77
N PRO A 135 14.31 -13.57 12.59
CA PRO A 135 15.48 -13.05 11.88
C PRO A 135 15.18 -12.56 10.47
N SER A 136 14.21 -13.15 9.77
CA SER A 136 13.85 -12.77 8.40
C SER A 136 13.35 -11.32 8.25
N VAL A 137 12.84 -10.68 9.31
CA VAL A 137 12.39 -9.28 9.29
C VAL A 137 13.46 -8.28 9.79
N SER A 138 14.64 -8.77 10.12
CA SER A 138 15.74 -7.95 10.62
C SER A 138 16.31 -7.03 9.52
N PRO A 139 17.01 -5.95 9.91
CA PRO A 139 17.61 -5.02 8.97
C PRO A 139 18.56 -5.60 7.93
N GLU A 140 19.21 -6.72 8.24
CA GLU A 140 20.17 -7.40 7.38
C GLU A 140 19.50 -8.27 6.30
N HIS A 141 18.26 -8.71 6.53
CA HIS A 141 17.50 -9.58 5.64
C HIS A 141 16.36 -8.87 4.89
N LEU A 142 15.79 -7.82 5.49
CA LEU A 142 14.66 -7.07 4.94
C LEU A 142 14.99 -5.59 4.88
N SER A 143 15.39 -5.09 3.71
CA SER A 143 15.51 -3.64 3.46
C SER A 143 14.16 -2.94 3.51
N THR A 144 14.14 -1.64 3.82
CA THR A 144 12.94 -0.82 3.64
C THR A 144 12.51 -0.80 2.18
N LEU A 145 11.20 -0.67 1.95
CA LEU A 145 10.60 -0.50 0.62
C LEU A 145 11.32 0.61 -0.16
N ASN A 146 11.81 0.25 -1.34
CA ASN A 146 12.63 1.10 -2.21
C ASN A 146 12.05 1.19 -3.64
N PRO A 147 12.61 2.04 -4.52
CA PRO A 147 12.14 2.15 -5.90
C PRO A 147 12.22 0.83 -6.68
N GLU A 148 13.20 -0.03 -6.41
CA GLU A 148 13.36 -1.31 -7.09
C GLU A 148 12.22 -2.27 -6.76
N ASP A 149 11.72 -2.28 -5.51
CA ASP A 149 10.53 -3.02 -5.11
C ASP A 149 9.29 -2.58 -5.91
N VAL A 150 9.05 -1.26 -5.97
CA VAL A 150 7.92 -0.68 -6.70
C VAL A 150 8.04 -0.97 -8.20
N GLY A 151 9.25 -0.91 -8.76
CA GLY A 151 9.54 -1.30 -10.14
C GLY A 151 9.12 -2.73 -10.46
N ARG A 152 9.47 -3.69 -9.58
CA ARG A 152 9.05 -5.09 -9.72
C ARG A 152 7.54 -5.26 -9.66
N TRP A 153 6.83 -4.48 -8.83
CA TRP A 153 5.37 -4.53 -8.78
C TRP A 153 4.73 -4.07 -10.09
N VAL A 154 5.18 -2.93 -10.62
CA VAL A 154 4.69 -2.39 -11.89
C VAL A 154 4.96 -3.35 -13.05
N GLU A 155 6.16 -3.93 -13.10
CA GLU A 155 6.50 -4.95 -14.10
C GLU A 155 5.56 -6.15 -14.01
N TYR A 156 5.37 -6.70 -12.80
CA TYR A 156 4.47 -7.82 -12.57
C TYR A 156 3.01 -7.49 -12.96
N TRP A 157 2.51 -6.32 -12.57
CA TRP A 157 1.15 -5.89 -12.89
C TRP A 157 0.94 -5.71 -14.41
N ARG A 158 1.93 -5.18 -15.14
CA ARG A 158 1.90 -5.15 -16.62
C ARG A 158 1.85 -6.56 -17.21
N GLN A 159 2.70 -7.48 -16.73
CA GLN A 159 2.71 -8.88 -17.19
C GLN A 159 1.38 -9.61 -16.93
N LYS A 160 0.65 -9.23 -15.87
CA LYS A 160 -0.66 -9.80 -15.52
C LYS A 160 -1.86 -9.04 -16.06
N ASN A 161 -1.65 -8.02 -16.90
CA ASN A 161 -2.70 -7.14 -17.43
C ASN A 161 -3.56 -6.49 -16.33
N VAL A 162 -2.92 -6.13 -15.21
CA VAL A 162 -3.53 -5.31 -14.16
C VAL A 162 -3.45 -3.83 -14.52
N LEU A 163 -2.35 -3.40 -15.16
CA LEU A 163 -2.15 -2.03 -15.69
C LEU A 163 -2.31 -2.00 -17.21
#